data_AF-A0A154MDZ1-F1
#
_entry.id   AF-A0A154MDZ1-F1
#
_cell.length_a   1.000
_cell.length_b   1.000
_cell.length_c   1.000
_cell.angle_alpha   90.00
_cell.angle_beta   90.00
_cell.angle_gamma   90.00
#
_symmetry.space_group_name_H-M   'P 1'
#
loop_
_entity.id
_entity.type
_entity.pdbx_description
1 polymer ?
#
loop_
_entity_poly.entity_id
_entity_poly.type
_entity_poly.pdbx_seq_one_letter_code
_entity_poly.pdbx_strand_id
1 'polypeptide(L)'
;MPPPNRPGPGGGPVPPGRPGPQGPGRPPIPPPTPIPPPYRPGPPSGGIPLPPPGAAPLPPPRIGAPVPFQPGAVGPPQLPYGPRFTQPAFTPYGGYRAKKSNGGVIAAVAIVAVMAVMGGLIMVIAIANSGTRHTADAGYTTGAYPTTSTSDYSTTTTSSDTSTTTATSSRDSTATRGTSTGSTRETSASRAPSGPQPQHKLADNPLWLNTDVGLPNQACNLSRWGNNPNAASAFFESARPCLDSVWQQVMNYTKLPFRVPTVKYPSGKNWSSPCGDASNGAVAAFYCSQNETLYMPYEGLQVDQYGNRPGVYLAVFAHEYAHHIQALSGISDAYWDARYEAGTDSAAGLEMSRRNELSAQCLSGTFLGSTVGRGGSVDQAMYRDAWGSQDRGDHNGGPRDHGSDAHAVSWWQHGAQKNRMYQCNTWAANSSEVS
;
A
#
# COMPACT_ATOMS: atom_id res chain seq x y z
N MET A 1 -5.33 4.38 71.84
CA MET A 1 -4.13 4.13 72.68
C MET A 1 -3.42 2.89 72.15
N PRO A 2 -2.17 2.98 71.66
CA PRO A 2 -1.35 1.81 71.34
C PRO A 2 -0.59 1.28 72.57
N PRO A 3 -0.20 -0.01 72.62
CA PRO A 3 0.61 -0.58 73.70
C PRO A 3 2.11 -0.20 73.60
N PRO A 4 2.90 -0.32 74.69
CA PRO A 4 4.25 0.22 74.78
C PRO A 4 5.37 -0.68 74.22
N ASN A 5 6.50 -0.04 73.88
CA ASN A 5 7.74 -0.70 73.46
C ASN A 5 8.36 -1.59 74.56
N ARG A 6 9.06 -2.66 74.14
CA ARG A 6 10.01 -3.40 75.00
C ARG A 6 11.45 -2.90 74.78
N PRO A 7 12.29 -2.84 75.82
CA PRO A 7 13.71 -2.48 75.69
C PRO A 7 14.55 -3.64 75.13
N GLY A 8 15.59 -3.31 74.36
CA GLY A 8 16.62 -4.27 73.93
C GLY A 8 17.72 -4.43 75.01
N PRO A 9 18.27 -5.65 75.21
CA PRO A 9 19.29 -5.90 76.24
C PRO A 9 20.68 -5.39 75.85
N GLY A 10 21.50 -5.09 76.86
CA GLY A 10 22.82 -4.47 76.71
C GLY A 10 23.90 -5.33 76.06
N GLY A 11 24.94 -4.67 75.56
CA GLY A 11 26.12 -5.32 74.97
C GLY A 11 27.09 -5.88 76.02
N GLY A 12 27.83 -6.92 75.63
CA GLY A 12 28.95 -7.49 76.38
C GLY A 12 30.30 -7.31 75.67
N PRO A 13 31.44 -7.58 76.33
CA PRO A 13 32.76 -7.24 75.81
C PRO A 13 33.23 -8.08 74.61
N VAL A 14 34.10 -7.48 73.78
CA VAL A 14 34.67 -8.09 72.57
C VAL A 14 35.98 -8.84 72.88
N PRO A 15 36.13 -10.13 72.50
CA PRO A 15 37.40 -10.84 72.57
C PRO A 15 38.33 -10.48 71.38
N PRO A 16 39.67 -10.52 71.54
CA PRO A 16 40.62 -10.13 70.50
C PRO A 16 40.59 -11.07 69.28
N GLY A 17 40.82 -10.49 68.09
CA GLY A 17 40.56 -11.14 66.81
C GLY A 17 41.59 -12.18 66.34
N ARG A 18 41.17 -12.97 65.34
CA ARG A 18 42.05 -13.81 64.52
C ARG A 18 42.31 -13.16 63.15
N PRO A 19 43.44 -13.42 62.48
CA PRO A 19 43.69 -12.93 61.11
C PRO A 19 42.63 -13.40 60.11
N GLY A 20 42.21 -12.51 59.22
CA GLY A 20 41.20 -12.82 58.19
C GLY A 20 41.76 -13.62 57.01
N PRO A 21 40.92 -14.39 56.30
CA PRO A 21 41.31 -15.07 55.07
C PRO A 21 41.58 -14.06 53.94
N GLN A 22 42.53 -14.37 53.06
CA GLN A 22 42.89 -13.54 51.92
C GLN A 22 41.78 -13.55 50.85
N GLY A 23 41.43 -12.38 50.32
CA GLY A 23 40.45 -12.25 49.24
C GLY A 23 41.01 -12.73 47.89
N PRO A 24 40.15 -13.15 46.94
CA PRO A 24 40.57 -13.60 45.62
C PRO A 24 41.24 -12.45 44.83
N GLY A 25 42.33 -12.78 44.13
CA GLY A 25 43.09 -11.82 43.33
C GLY A 25 42.32 -11.26 42.14
N ARG A 26 42.68 -10.05 41.69
CA ARG A 26 42.13 -9.46 40.46
C ARG A 26 42.59 -10.26 39.23
N PRO A 27 41.72 -10.44 38.21
CA PRO A 27 42.15 -11.00 36.93
C PRO A 27 43.11 -10.04 36.19
N PRO A 28 44.00 -10.57 35.32
CA PRO A 28 44.96 -9.77 34.57
C PRO A 28 44.29 -8.90 33.49
N ILE A 29 44.94 -7.79 33.14
CA ILE A 29 44.50 -6.86 32.08
C ILE A 29 44.86 -7.47 30.70
N PRO A 30 43.95 -7.47 29.71
CA PRO A 30 44.25 -7.96 28.36
C PRO A 30 45.25 -7.05 27.62
N PRO A 31 46.03 -7.60 26.66
CA PRO A 31 46.99 -6.82 25.89
C PRO A 31 46.30 -5.82 24.92
N PRO A 32 46.97 -4.72 24.55
CA PRO A 32 46.44 -3.76 23.59
C PRO A 32 46.30 -4.35 22.18
N THR A 33 45.28 -3.90 21.43
CA THR A 33 45.01 -4.34 20.06
C THR A 33 46.00 -3.74 19.05
N PRO A 34 46.34 -4.45 17.96
CA PRO A 34 47.19 -3.90 16.89
C PRO A 34 46.55 -2.72 16.17
N ILE A 35 47.38 -1.72 15.84
CA ILE A 35 46.97 -0.57 15.01
C ILE A 35 46.93 -1.00 13.53
N PRO A 36 45.83 -0.74 12.79
CA PRO A 36 45.75 -1.08 11.37
C PRO A 36 46.69 -0.21 10.51
N PRO A 37 47.19 -0.74 9.37
CA PRO A 37 48.12 -0.01 8.50
C PRO A 37 47.46 1.19 7.78
N PRO A 38 48.25 2.22 7.41
CA PRO A 38 47.71 3.41 6.75
C PRO A 38 47.19 3.11 5.34
N TYR A 39 46.00 3.65 5.04
CA TYR A 39 45.28 3.46 3.79
C TYR A 39 46.01 4.08 2.58
N ARG A 40 46.14 3.33 1.48
CA ARG A 40 46.61 3.85 0.18
C ARG A 40 45.42 3.99 -0.79
N PRO A 41 45.22 5.16 -1.42
CA PRO A 41 44.18 5.32 -2.44
C PRO A 41 44.45 4.46 -3.69
N GLY A 42 43.40 3.83 -4.22
CA GLY A 42 43.38 3.27 -5.58
C GLY A 42 42.88 4.29 -6.61
N PRO A 43 43.05 4.02 -7.92
CA PRO A 43 42.59 4.90 -8.99
C PRO A 43 41.05 4.89 -9.13
N PRO A 44 40.43 5.97 -9.66
CA PRO A 44 38.98 6.15 -9.63
C PRO A 44 38.25 5.65 -10.88
N SER A 45 37.13 4.94 -10.69
CA SER A 45 36.05 4.82 -11.70
C SER A 45 34.73 4.32 -11.08
N GLY A 46 33.59 4.80 -11.61
CA GLY A 46 32.31 4.09 -11.50
C GLY A 46 31.42 4.32 -10.27
N GLY A 47 30.88 5.53 -10.11
CA GLY A 47 29.73 5.80 -9.22
C GLY A 47 30.07 6.04 -7.74
N ILE A 48 29.34 6.96 -7.11
CA ILE A 48 29.37 7.13 -5.65
C ILE A 48 28.47 6.04 -5.04
N PRO A 49 28.97 5.16 -4.15
CA PRO A 49 28.12 4.24 -3.42
C PRO A 49 27.11 5.01 -2.60
N LEU A 50 25.84 4.60 -2.65
CA LEU A 50 24.85 5.07 -1.69
C LEU A 50 25.33 4.73 -0.26
N PRO A 51 25.04 5.56 0.76
CA PRO A 51 25.32 5.19 2.13
C PRO A 51 24.64 3.84 2.43
N PRO A 52 25.29 2.91 3.15
CA PRO A 52 24.72 1.60 3.39
C PRO A 52 23.36 1.75 4.09
N PRO A 53 22.30 1.08 3.62
CA PRO A 53 21.02 1.10 4.32
C PRO A 53 21.18 0.54 5.73
N GLY A 54 20.29 0.94 6.64
CA GLY A 54 20.18 0.32 7.96
C GLY A 54 20.12 -1.20 7.80
N ALA A 55 20.98 -1.91 8.54
CA ALA A 55 21.45 -3.25 8.18
C ALA A 55 20.35 -4.15 7.59
N ALA A 56 20.60 -4.63 6.35
CA ALA A 56 19.65 -5.42 5.58
C ALA A 56 19.05 -6.56 6.44
N PRO A 57 17.75 -6.87 6.27
CA PRO A 57 17.09 -7.90 7.07
C PRO A 57 17.91 -9.19 7.03
N LEU A 58 17.94 -9.89 8.17
CA LEU A 58 18.41 -11.27 8.12
C LEU A 58 17.41 -12.04 7.26
N PRO A 59 17.85 -12.84 6.27
CA PRO A 59 16.94 -13.53 5.39
C PRO A 59 15.98 -14.40 6.24
N PRO A 60 14.69 -14.53 5.83
CA PRO A 60 13.78 -15.43 6.50
C PRO A 60 14.40 -16.83 6.54
N PRO A 61 14.22 -17.62 7.61
CA PRO A 61 14.81 -18.95 7.70
C PRO A 61 14.41 -19.78 6.49
N ARG A 62 15.39 -20.09 5.62
CA ARG A 62 15.16 -20.98 4.47
C ARG A 62 14.62 -22.31 5.00
N ILE A 63 13.61 -22.87 4.34
CA ILE A 63 12.93 -24.11 4.77
C ILE A 63 13.87 -25.31 4.55
N GLY A 64 14.87 -25.44 5.42
CA GLY A 64 15.85 -26.51 5.46
C GLY A 64 15.35 -27.66 6.34
N ALA A 65 14.49 -28.51 5.75
CA ALA A 65 13.71 -29.55 6.43
C ALA A 65 12.70 -29.01 7.48
N PRO A 66 11.65 -29.77 7.84
CA PRO A 66 10.77 -29.38 8.93
C PRO A 66 11.55 -29.40 10.26
N VAL A 67 11.54 -28.27 10.98
CA VAL A 67 11.84 -28.28 12.41
C VAL A 67 10.86 -29.24 13.09
N PRO A 68 11.33 -30.29 13.80
CA PRO A 68 10.45 -31.33 14.32
C PRO A 68 9.60 -30.76 15.45
N PHE A 69 8.34 -30.46 15.13
CA PHE A 69 7.31 -30.18 16.11
C PHE A 69 7.18 -31.37 17.07
N GLN A 70 7.47 -31.15 18.36
CA GLN A 70 7.38 -32.18 19.40
C GLN A 70 5.95 -32.77 19.42
N PRO A 71 5.76 -34.06 19.09
CA PRO A 71 4.41 -34.59 18.88
C PRO A 71 3.60 -34.69 20.18
N GLY A 72 2.53 -33.90 20.28
CA GLY A 72 1.56 -33.95 21.38
C GLY A 72 0.10 -33.81 20.96
N ALA A 73 -0.17 -33.53 19.68
CA ALA A 73 -1.51 -33.43 19.12
C ALA A 73 -1.53 -33.97 17.68
N VAL A 74 -2.54 -34.78 17.35
CA VAL A 74 -2.77 -35.23 15.98
C VAL A 74 -3.22 -34.06 15.10
N GLY A 75 -2.49 -33.78 14.03
CA GLY A 75 -2.93 -32.84 13.00
C GLY A 75 -4.11 -33.43 12.21
N PRO A 76 -5.15 -32.65 11.89
CA PRO A 76 -6.18 -33.09 10.96
C PRO A 76 -5.58 -33.31 9.56
N PRO A 77 -6.19 -34.17 8.72
CA PRO A 77 -5.69 -34.45 7.39
C PRO A 77 -5.63 -33.19 6.51
N GLN A 78 -4.65 -33.17 5.60
CA GLN A 78 -4.56 -32.17 4.52
C GLN A 78 -5.82 -32.28 3.65
N LEU A 79 -6.60 -31.21 3.56
CA LEU A 79 -7.78 -31.13 2.69
C LEU A 79 -7.38 -30.65 1.29
N PRO A 80 -8.09 -31.08 0.23
CA PRO A 80 -7.79 -30.65 -1.14
C PRO A 80 -8.03 -29.14 -1.33
N TYR A 81 -7.28 -28.58 -2.30
CA TYR A 81 -7.27 -27.17 -2.68
C TYR A 81 -8.66 -26.51 -2.74
N GLY A 82 -8.78 -25.32 -2.13
CA GLY A 82 -9.94 -24.46 -2.27
C GLY A 82 -10.09 -23.84 -3.68
N PRO A 83 -11.24 -23.20 -3.97
CA PRO A 83 -11.49 -22.59 -5.27
C PRO A 83 -10.57 -21.39 -5.53
N ARG A 84 -10.28 -21.12 -6.80
CA ARG A 84 -9.56 -19.91 -7.22
C ARG A 84 -10.46 -18.68 -7.00
N PHE A 85 -9.99 -17.70 -6.23
CA PHE A 85 -10.62 -16.40 -6.09
C PHE A 85 -10.08 -15.44 -7.14
N THR A 86 -10.96 -14.68 -7.77
CA THR A 86 -10.55 -13.53 -8.58
C THR A 86 -10.26 -12.37 -7.63
N GLN A 87 -8.98 -12.00 -7.48
CA GLN A 87 -8.69 -10.61 -7.11
C GLN A 87 -9.30 -9.71 -8.20
N PRO A 88 -9.92 -8.56 -7.87
CA PRO A 88 -10.32 -7.59 -8.87
C PRO A 88 -9.07 -7.20 -9.66
N ALA A 89 -9.20 -7.07 -10.98
CA ALA A 89 -8.09 -6.64 -11.83
C ALA A 89 -7.70 -5.21 -11.44
N PHE A 90 -6.67 -5.09 -10.60
CA PHE A 90 -6.29 -3.84 -9.96
C PHE A 90 -5.84 -2.86 -11.05
N THR A 91 -6.72 -1.92 -11.40
CA THR A 91 -6.44 -0.94 -12.44
C THR A 91 -5.32 -0.01 -11.92
N PRO A 92 -4.14 -0.01 -12.55
CA PRO A 92 -3.00 0.78 -12.05
C PRO A 92 -3.36 2.27 -12.07
N TYR A 93 -2.91 2.98 -11.03
CA TYR A 93 -3.63 4.11 -10.45
C TYR A 93 -3.95 5.23 -11.45
N GLY A 94 -5.16 5.79 -11.31
CA GLY A 94 -5.63 6.99 -12.01
C GLY A 94 -4.90 8.25 -11.55
N GLY A 95 -3.60 8.34 -11.86
CA GLY A 95 -2.71 9.39 -11.36
C GLY A 95 -1.37 9.50 -12.09
N TYR A 96 -1.21 8.84 -13.25
CA TYR A 96 0.05 8.86 -14.00
C TYR A 96 0.58 10.28 -14.23
N ARG A 97 1.75 10.57 -13.66
CA ARG A 97 2.65 11.57 -14.23
C ARG A 97 3.07 11.09 -15.61
N ALA A 98 2.36 11.54 -16.64
CA ALA A 98 2.65 11.18 -18.02
C ALA A 98 4.16 11.39 -18.30
N LYS A 99 4.84 10.30 -18.65
CA LYS A 99 6.27 10.27 -18.96
C LYS A 99 6.57 11.41 -19.94
N LYS A 100 7.35 12.41 -19.51
CA LYS A 100 7.53 13.68 -20.23
C LYS A 100 8.23 13.43 -21.56
N SER A 101 7.44 13.11 -22.59
CA SER A 101 7.94 12.68 -23.87
C SER A 101 8.42 13.87 -24.68
N ASN A 102 9.50 13.67 -25.44
CA ASN A 102 9.93 14.64 -26.45
C ASN A 102 8.98 14.65 -27.67
N GLY A 103 7.86 13.93 -27.62
CA GLY A 103 6.83 13.87 -28.65
C GLY A 103 6.23 15.24 -28.96
N GLY A 104 6.17 16.16 -28.00
CA GLY A 104 5.76 17.56 -28.27
C GLY A 104 6.71 18.29 -29.23
N VAL A 105 8.02 18.03 -29.15
CA VAL A 105 9.01 18.60 -30.06
C VAL A 105 8.95 17.91 -31.42
N ILE A 106 8.84 16.58 -31.44
CA ILE A 106 8.76 15.79 -32.68
C ILE A 106 7.48 16.14 -33.46
N ALA A 107 6.33 16.27 -32.78
CA ALA A 107 5.08 16.70 -33.39
C ALA A 107 5.14 18.14 -33.90
N ALA A 108 5.74 19.07 -33.14
CA ALA A 108 5.92 20.45 -33.60
C ALA A 108 6.78 20.53 -34.87
N VAL A 109 7.90 19.80 -34.92
CA VAL A 109 8.78 19.73 -36.11
C VAL A 109 8.04 19.09 -37.30
N ALA A 110 7.28 18.02 -37.08
CA ALA A 110 6.49 17.37 -38.13
C ALA A 110 5.39 18.30 -38.68
N ILE A 111 4.66 19.01 -37.81
CA ILE A 111 3.61 19.96 -38.21
C ILE A 111 4.22 21.14 -39.00
N VAL A 112 5.35 21.70 -38.55
CA VAL A 112 6.05 22.77 -39.28
C VAL A 112 6.54 22.29 -40.66
N ALA A 113 7.07 21.06 -40.76
CA ALA A 113 7.49 20.48 -42.03
C ALA A 113 6.31 20.28 -43.00
N VAL A 114 5.18 19.74 -42.53
CA VAL A 114 3.96 19.57 -43.35
C VAL A 114 3.40 20.92 -43.80
N MET A 115 3.34 21.91 -42.90
CA MET A 115 2.88 23.26 -43.23
C MET A 115 3.79 23.95 -44.27
N ALA A 116 5.10 23.76 -44.20
CA ALA A 116 6.05 24.28 -45.19
C ALA A 116 5.87 23.64 -46.58
N VAL A 117 5.67 22.31 -46.64
CA VAL A 117 5.40 21.59 -47.90
C VAL A 117 4.07 22.03 -48.52
N MET A 118 3.01 22.12 -47.70
CA MET A 118 1.68 22.57 -48.16
C MET A 118 1.70 24.02 -48.66
N GLY A 119 2.37 24.93 -47.93
CA GLY A 119 2.52 26.32 -48.35
C GLY A 119 3.31 26.48 -49.65
N GLY A 120 4.40 25.72 -49.81
CA GLY A 120 5.18 25.67 -51.05
C GLY A 120 4.35 25.19 -52.25
N LEU A 121 3.55 24.13 -52.07
CA LEU A 121 2.70 23.58 -53.11
C LEU A 121 1.64 24.59 -53.59
N ILE A 122 1.00 25.30 -52.67
CA ILE A 122 0.01 26.35 -52.98
C ILE A 122 0.66 27.52 -53.72
N MET A 123 1.87 27.94 -53.32
CA MET A 123 2.59 29.04 -53.97
C MET A 123 3.00 28.70 -55.41
N VAL A 124 3.41 27.46 -55.69
CA VAL A 124 3.70 27.00 -57.06
C VAL A 124 2.45 27.04 -57.95
N ILE A 125 1.29 26.59 -57.44
CA ILE A 125 0.02 26.62 -58.17
C ILE A 125 -0.44 28.06 -58.45
N ALA A 126 -0.27 28.97 -57.48
CA ALA A 126 -0.64 30.38 -57.64
C ALA A 126 0.19 31.10 -58.73
N ILE A 127 1.48 30.80 -58.83
CA ILE A 127 2.38 31.38 -59.86
C ILE A 127 2.11 30.78 -61.24
N ALA A 128 1.70 29.50 -61.32
CA ALA A 128 1.40 28.84 -62.60
C ALA A 128 0.13 29.37 -63.30
N ASN A 129 -0.84 29.91 -62.56
CA ASN A 129 -2.17 30.26 -63.07
C ASN A 129 -2.42 31.76 -63.32
N SER A 130 -1.42 32.64 -63.17
CA SER A 130 -1.58 34.09 -63.40
C SER A 130 -1.59 34.49 -64.89
N GLY A 131 -2.49 33.89 -65.68
CA GLY A 131 -2.75 34.23 -67.08
C GLY A 131 -3.81 35.34 -67.22
N THR A 132 -3.56 36.31 -68.09
CA THR A 132 -4.40 37.51 -68.24
C THR A 132 -5.77 37.26 -68.88
N ARG A 133 -6.80 37.99 -68.40
CA ARG A 133 -7.96 38.46 -69.19
C ARG A 133 -8.68 39.62 -68.49
N HIS A 134 -9.37 40.43 -69.29
CA HIS A 134 -9.95 41.71 -68.86
C HIS A 134 -11.45 41.61 -68.52
N THR A 135 -11.94 42.66 -67.86
CA THR A 135 -13.33 42.92 -67.47
C THR A 135 -14.30 43.02 -68.64
N ALA A 136 -15.53 42.56 -68.42
CA ALA A 136 -16.75 43.00 -69.10
C ALA A 136 -17.87 43.18 -68.06
N ASP A 137 -18.94 43.88 -68.40
CA ASP A 137 -19.80 44.61 -67.46
C ASP A 137 -21.28 44.16 -67.48
N ALA A 138 -22.03 44.58 -66.46
CA ALA A 138 -23.49 44.64 -66.32
C ALA A 138 -24.31 43.32 -66.31
N GLY A 139 -25.47 43.37 -65.61
CA GLY A 139 -26.51 42.33 -65.69
C GLY A 139 -27.34 42.15 -64.40
N TYR A 140 -28.51 42.79 -64.32
CA TYR A 140 -29.49 42.58 -63.25
C TYR A 140 -30.43 41.39 -63.54
N THR A 141 -31.17 41.00 -62.50
CA THR A 141 -32.53 40.35 -62.48
C THR A 141 -32.65 38.86 -62.09
N THR A 142 -33.33 38.69 -60.94
CA THR A 142 -34.39 37.72 -60.59
C THR A 142 -34.66 36.47 -61.45
N GLY A 143 -34.83 35.33 -60.79
CA GLY A 143 -36.05 34.53 -60.99
C GLY A 143 -35.96 32.99 -60.88
N ALA A 144 -37.05 32.41 -60.37
CA ALA A 144 -37.58 31.07 -60.66
C ALA A 144 -36.73 29.80 -60.38
N TYR A 145 -37.08 29.13 -59.28
CA TYR A 145 -37.29 27.66 -59.21
C TYR A 145 -38.29 27.19 -60.32
N PRO A 146 -38.44 25.88 -60.68
CA PRO A 146 -38.41 24.74 -59.74
C PRO A 146 -38.03 23.33 -60.30
N THR A 147 -38.24 22.29 -59.46
CA THR A 147 -38.54 20.86 -59.80
C THR A 147 -37.40 20.02 -60.46
N THR A 148 -37.29 18.70 -60.28
CA THR A 148 -38.11 17.69 -59.57
C THR A 148 -37.27 16.46 -59.18
N SER A 149 -37.74 15.70 -58.17
CA SER A 149 -37.60 14.22 -58.07
C SER A 149 -36.19 13.61 -57.85
N THR A 150 -36.00 12.44 -57.21
CA THR A 150 -36.92 11.55 -56.46
C THR A 150 -36.14 10.63 -55.50
N SER A 151 -36.80 10.25 -54.41
CA SER A 151 -36.72 8.91 -53.75
C SER A 151 -35.44 8.48 -53.01
N ASP A 152 -35.53 7.69 -51.93
CA ASP A 152 -36.64 7.46 -50.98
C ASP A 152 -36.07 6.85 -49.69
N TYR A 153 -36.64 7.19 -48.53
CA TYR A 153 -36.55 6.32 -47.34
C TYR A 153 -37.81 6.45 -46.49
N SER A 154 -38.42 5.31 -46.17
CA SER A 154 -39.75 5.25 -45.54
C SER A 154 -39.67 5.26 -44.01
N THR A 155 -40.48 6.13 -43.40
CA THR A 155 -41.51 5.88 -42.34
C THR A 155 -41.38 4.61 -41.45
N THR A 156 -41.71 4.57 -40.14
CA THR A 156 -42.56 5.37 -39.21
C THR A 156 -41.99 5.17 -37.76
N THR A 157 -42.41 5.67 -36.58
CA THR A 157 -43.59 6.33 -35.94
C THR A 157 -43.00 7.15 -34.73
N THR A 158 -43.54 8.19 -34.05
CA THR A 158 -44.86 8.53 -33.45
C THR A 158 -45.36 7.52 -32.39
N SER A 159 -45.90 7.86 -31.21
CA SER A 159 -46.31 9.14 -30.56
C SER A 159 -45.83 9.12 -29.06
N SER A 160 -46.08 10.05 -28.12
CA SER A 160 -47.30 10.84 -27.80
C SER A 160 -47.00 12.01 -26.84
N ASP A 161 -47.93 12.98 -26.77
CA ASP A 161 -47.89 14.17 -25.91
C ASP A 161 -48.32 13.93 -24.44
N THR A 162 -47.92 14.82 -23.51
CA THR A 162 -48.83 15.80 -22.85
C THR A 162 -48.17 16.60 -21.70
N SER A 163 -48.34 17.92 -21.80
CA SER A 163 -48.11 19.04 -20.88
C SER A 163 -48.17 18.84 -19.35
N THR A 164 -47.38 19.65 -18.61
CA THR A 164 -47.88 20.58 -17.56
C THR A 164 -46.84 21.68 -17.22
N THR A 165 -47.16 22.92 -17.60
CA THR A 165 -47.13 24.23 -16.88
C THR A 165 -46.51 24.31 -15.45
N THR A 166 -45.92 25.40 -14.92
CA THR A 166 -45.88 26.86 -15.24
C THR A 166 -44.69 27.53 -14.52
N ALA A 167 -44.05 28.58 -15.07
CA ALA A 167 -43.52 29.74 -14.30
C ALA A 167 -42.95 30.86 -15.21
N THR A 168 -43.58 32.03 -15.23
CA THR A 168 -43.13 33.23 -15.96
C THR A 168 -42.34 34.18 -15.05
N SER A 169 -41.25 34.77 -15.53
CA SER A 169 -40.92 36.19 -15.25
C SER A 169 -39.77 36.71 -16.12
N SER A 170 -39.96 37.87 -16.73
CA SER A 170 -38.95 38.65 -17.44
C SER A 170 -39.01 40.13 -17.03
N ARG A 171 -37.85 40.70 -16.73
CA ARG A 171 -37.46 42.13 -16.67
C ARG A 171 -35.95 42.13 -16.35
N ASP A 172 -35.07 42.64 -17.20
CA ASP A 172 -34.90 44.05 -17.64
C ASP A 172 -34.05 44.87 -16.65
N SER A 173 -33.44 45.95 -17.15
CA SER A 173 -32.06 46.31 -16.83
C SER A 173 -31.93 47.59 -16.01
N THR A 174 -31.09 47.56 -14.97
CA THR A 174 -30.54 48.78 -14.35
C THR A 174 -29.04 48.62 -14.13
N ALA A 175 -28.25 49.53 -14.71
CA ALA A 175 -26.81 49.53 -14.55
C ALA A 175 -26.38 50.33 -13.30
N THR A 176 -25.49 49.77 -12.49
CA THR A 176 -24.81 50.49 -11.40
C THR A 176 -23.29 50.38 -11.58
N ARG A 177 -22.65 51.54 -11.72
CA ARG A 177 -21.22 51.68 -12.08
C ARG A 177 -20.33 51.60 -10.83
N GLY A 178 -19.96 50.37 -10.42
CA GLY A 178 -18.98 50.15 -9.36
C GLY A 178 -17.54 50.41 -9.83
N THR A 179 -16.81 51.29 -9.15
CA THR A 179 -15.43 51.65 -9.51
C THR A 179 -14.44 50.53 -9.15
N SER A 180 -13.56 50.20 -10.08
CA SER A 180 -12.45 49.27 -9.85
C SER A 180 -11.40 49.86 -8.90
N THR A 181 -11.32 49.33 -7.68
CA THR A 181 -10.11 49.39 -6.86
C THR A 181 -9.31 48.11 -7.09
N GLY A 182 -8.06 48.25 -7.54
CA GLY A 182 -7.22 47.12 -7.92
C GLY A 182 -6.81 46.27 -6.72
N SER A 183 -7.51 45.16 -6.48
CA SER A 183 -7.01 44.10 -5.61
C SER A 183 -5.90 43.36 -6.32
N THR A 184 -4.66 43.56 -5.88
CA THR A 184 -3.52 42.74 -6.31
C THR A 184 -3.77 41.31 -5.87
N ARG A 185 -4.10 40.43 -6.83
CA ARG A 185 -4.32 39.01 -6.60
C ARG A 185 -3.01 38.37 -6.14
N GLU A 186 -2.78 38.36 -4.83
CA GLU A 186 -1.78 37.50 -4.21
C GLU A 186 -2.07 36.07 -4.66
N THR A 187 -1.13 35.48 -5.39
CA THR A 187 -1.13 34.05 -5.64
C THR A 187 -0.83 33.38 -4.30
N SER A 188 -1.88 32.98 -3.57
CA SER A 188 -1.77 32.20 -2.35
C SER A 188 -0.91 30.96 -2.62
N ALA A 189 0.37 31.04 -2.25
CA ALA A 189 1.28 29.92 -2.34
C ALA A 189 0.70 28.80 -1.48
N SER A 190 0.46 27.63 -2.10
CA SER A 190 -0.16 26.51 -1.41
C SER A 190 0.67 26.16 -0.19
N ARG A 191 0.12 26.39 1.00
CA ARG A 191 0.84 26.23 2.27
C ARG A 191 1.23 24.76 2.39
N ALA A 192 2.55 24.50 2.42
CA ALA A 192 3.07 23.15 2.52
C ALA A 192 2.40 22.39 3.69
N PRO A 193 1.98 21.13 3.48
CA PRO A 193 1.18 20.39 4.45
C PRO A 193 1.91 20.27 5.80
N SER A 194 1.23 20.64 6.87
CA SER A 194 1.80 20.69 8.22
C SER A 194 1.69 19.33 8.92
N GLY A 195 2.83 18.67 9.12
CA GLY A 195 2.94 17.40 9.86
C GLY A 195 3.83 16.40 9.13
N PRO A 196 4.00 15.18 9.68
CA PRO A 196 4.64 14.06 9.00
C PRO A 196 4.08 13.85 7.58
N GLN A 197 4.94 13.59 6.60
CA GLN A 197 4.56 13.35 5.20
C GLN A 197 4.97 11.93 4.77
N PRO A 198 4.23 11.26 3.87
CA PRO A 198 4.64 9.99 3.29
C PRO A 198 6.03 10.11 2.64
N GLN A 199 6.80 9.02 2.68
CA GLN A 199 8.17 8.97 2.18
C GLN A 199 8.23 8.00 1.01
N HIS A 200 8.21 8.54 -0.20
CA HIS A 200 8.10 7.75 -1.45
C HIS A 200 9.43 7.04 -1.73
N LYS A 201 9.63 5.91 -1.03
CA LYS A 201 10.86 5.11 -0.97
C LYS A 201 10.50 3.65 -0.69
N LEU A 202 11.31 2.74 -1.23
CA LEU A 202 11.20 1.29 -1.02
C LEU A 202 12.10 0.85 0.16
N ALA A 203 13.32 0.37 -0.12
CA ALA A 203 14.25 -0.13 0.89
C ALA A 203 14.69 0.92 1.93
N ASP A 204 14.78 2.19 1.54
CA ASP A 204 15.22 3.31 2.38
C ASP A 204 14.08 4.07 3.08
N ASN A 205 12.89 3.48 3.18
CA ASN A 205 11.77 4.09 3.89
C ASN A 205 12.04 4.16 5.41
N PRO A 206 11.77 5.29 6.10
CA PRO A 206 11.96 5.40 7.55
C PRO A 206 11.24 4.36 8.41
N LEU A 207 10.22 3.67 7.89
CA LEU A 207 9.61 2.49 8.52
C LEU A 207 10.66 1.40 8.83
N TRP A 208 11.65 1.24 7.95
CA TRP A 208 12.67 0.18 8.03
C TRP A 208 13.98 0.60 8.70
N LEU A 209 14.29 1.90 8.77
CA LEU A 209 15.66 2.36 9.04
C LEU A 209 16.13 2.22 10.50
N ASN A 210 15.24 1.88 11.44
CA ASN A 210 15.60 1.72 12.85
C ASN A 210 15.48 0.25 13.29
N THR A 211 16.58 -0.31 13.79
CA THR A 211 16.71 -1.72 14.18
C THR A 211 15.98 -2.11 15.47
N ASP A 212 15.61 -1.14 16.30
CA ASP A 212 14.98 -1.37 17.60
C ASP A 212 13.45 -1.25 17.56
N VAL A 213 12.89 -0.68 16.49
CA VAL A 213 11.45 -0.50 16.31
C VAL A 213 10.77 -1.83 15.96
N GLY A 214 9.82 -2.21 16.81
CA GLY A 214 8.81 -3.23 16.55
C GLY A 214 7.45 -2.75 17.08
N LEU A 215 6.40 -3.56 16.90
CA LEU A 215 5.11 -3.27 17.53
C LEU A 215 5.20 -3.50 19.05
N PRO A 216 4.66 -2.60 19.88
CA PRO A 216 4.63 -2.80 21.33
C PRO A 216 3.81 -4.05 21.68
N ASN A 217 4.22 -4.75 22.74
CA ASN A 217 3.46 -5.89 23.27
C ASN A 217 2.16 -5.38 23.89
N GLN A 218 1.01 -5.70 23.30
CA GLN A 218 -0.29 -5.16 23.71
C GLN A 218 -1.34 -6.27 23.84
N ALA A 219 -2.15 -6.20 24.90
CA ALA A 219 -3.36 -7.01 25.05
C ALA A 219 -4.46 -6.53 24.09
N CYS A 220 -5.03 -7.43 23.29
CA CYS A 220 -6.21 -7.16 22.47
C CYS A 220 -7.43 -7.88 23.04
N ASN A 221 -8.54 -7.15 23.20
CA ASN A 221 -9.83 -7.73 23.60
C ASN A 221 -10.76 -7.76 22.38
N LEU A 222 -10.95 -8.95 21.82
CA LEU A 222 -11.77 -9.18 20.62
C LEU A 222 -13.14 -9.71 21.01
N SER A 223 -14.15 -9.34 20.24
CA SER A 223 -15.42 -10.08 20.16
C SER A 223 -15.15 -11.54 19.80
N ARG A 224 -15.97 -12.46 20.31
CA ARG A 224 -15.84 -13.87 19.94
C ARG A 224 -16.22 -14.08 18.46
N TRP A 225 -15.34 -14.73 17.70
CA TRP A 225 -15.64 -15.14 16.32
C TRP A 225 -16.84 -16.09 16.25
N GLY A 226 -17.59 -16.00 15.14
CA GLY A 226 -18.59 -16.97 14.74
C GLY A 226 -18.74 -16.99 13.23
N ASN A 227 -19.14 -18.14 12.67
CA ASN A 227 -19.29 -18.34 11.23
C ASN A 227 -20.61 -17.71 10.71
N ASN A 228 -20.72 -16.39 10.79
CA ASN A 228 -21.75 -15.59 10.13
C ASN A 228 -21.26 -14.13 9.96
N PRO A 229 -21.80 -13.35 9.00
CA PRO A 229 -21.33 -11.99 8.72
C PRO A 229 -21.29 -11.06 9.93
N ASN A 230 -22.31 -11.10 10.80
CA ASN A 230 -22.42 -10.18 11.95
C ASN A 230 -21.38 -10.48 13.05
N ALA A 231 -21.06 -11.76 13.27
CA ALA A 231 -20.01 -12.15 14.20
C ALA A 231 -18.61 -11.89 13.63
N ALA A 232 -18.44 -12.01 12.31
CA ALA A 232 -17.20 -11.65 11.62
C ALA A 232 -16.94 -10.13 11.65
N SER A 233 -17.95 -9.29 11.37
CA SER A 233 -17.79 -7.83 11.45
C SER A 233 -17.46 -7.39 12.88
N ALA A 234 -18.20 -7.88 13.88
CA ALA A 234 -17.95 -7.56 15.29
C ALA A 234 -16.55 -8.00 15.76
N PHE A 235 -15.99 -9.09 15.21
CA PHE A 235 -14.61 -9.52 15.43
C PHE A 235 -13.61 -8.48 14.90
N PHE A 236 -13.73 -8.09 13.63
CA PHE A 236 -12.82 -7.10 13.02
C PHE A 236 -12.97 -5.68 13.61
N GLU A 237 -14.20 -5.25 13.93
CA GLU A 237 -14.49 -3.98 14.61
C GLU A 237 -13.78 -3.89 15.96
N SER A 238 -13.75 -4.99 16.72
CA SER A 238 -13.01 -5.08 17.98
C SER A 238 -11.50 -5.26 17.81
N ALA A 239 -11.05 -5.79 16.67
CA ALA A 239 -9.62 -5.93 16.35
C ALA A 239 -8.98 -4.60 15.96
N ARG A 240 -9.69 -3.74 15.21
CA ARG A 240 -9.12 -2.52 14.64
C ARG A 240 -8.48 -1.60 15.70
N PRO A 241 -9.10 -1.28 16.85
CA PRO A 241 -8.48 -0.44 17.87
C PRO A 241 -7.15 -0.97 18.42
N CYS A 242 -6.93 -2.29 18.38
CA CYS A 242 -5.65 -2.87 18.78
C CYS A 242 -4.56 -2.60 17.73
N LEU A 243 -4.87 -2.83 16.44
CA LEU A 243 -4.00 -2.47 15.31
C LEU A 243 -3.73 -0.95 15.27
N ASP A 244 -4.77 -0.13 15.42
CA ASP A 244 -4.70 1.33 15.45
C ASP A 244 -3.68 1.79 16.52
N SER A 245 -3.78 1.27 17.75
CA SER A 245 -2.91 1.62 18.87
C SER A 245 -1.44 1.23 18.65
N VAL A 246 -1.16 0.01 18.20
CA VAL A 246 0.24 -0.46 18.04
C VAL A 246 0.92 0.21 16.85
N TRP A 247 0.18 0.47 15.77
CA TRP A 247 0.73 1.12 14.57
C TRP A 247 0.90 2.63 14.72
N GLN A 248 -0.01 3.32 15.40
CA GLN A 248 0.15 4.74 15.70
C GLN A 248 1.47 5.02 16.42
N GLN A 249 1.86 4.16 17.35
CA GLN A 249 3.12 4.28 18.09
C GLN A 249 4.35 4.13 17.18
N VAL A 250 4.37 3.13 16.28
CA VAL A 250 5.46 2.94 15.32
C VAL A 250 5.56 4.12 14.35
N MET A 251 4.46 4.58 13.76
CA MET A 251 4.46 5.66 12.77
C MET A 251 4.84 7.01 13.39
N ASN A 252 4.36 7.30 14.61
CA ASN A 252 4.78 8.47 15.39
C ASN A 252 6.27 8.43 15.76
N TYR A 253 6.84 7.23 15.96
CA TYR A 253 8.28 7.09 16.22
C TYR A 253 9.09 7.35 14.95
N THR A 254 8.76 6.70 13.83
CA THR A 254 9.47 6.79 12.53
C THR A 254 9.21 8.10 11.76
N LYS A 255 8.34 8.98 12.29
CA LYS A 255 7.98 10.30 11.73
C LYS A 255 7.26 10.18 10.37
N LEU A 256 6.44 9.15 10.25
CA LEU A 256 5.50 8.93 9.15
C LEU A 256 4.08 9.34 9.57
N PRO A 257 3.20 9.72 8.64
CA PRO A 257 1.83 10.09 8.98
C PRO A 257 1.03 8.88 9.44
N PHE A 258 0.09 9.10 10.35
CA PHE A 258 -0.86 8.08 10.78
C PHE A 258 -2.28 8.64 10.85
N ARG A 259 -3.23 7.81 10.43
CA ARG A 259 -4.68 7.95 10.57
C ARG A 259 -5.26 6.54 10.59
N VAL A 260 -6.45 6.36 11.16
CA VAL A 260 -7.09 5.03 11.23
C VAL A 260 -7.85 4.74 9.93
N PRO A 261 -7.82 3.50 9.42
CA PRO A 261 -8.52 3.17 8.19
C PRO A 261 -10.02 3.03 8.43
N THR A 262 -10.77 3.21 7.34
CA THR A 262 -12.15 2.72 7.27
C THR A 262 -12.12 1.20 7.15
N VAL A 263 -13.12 0.50 7.68
CA VAL A 263 -13.32 -0.93 7.42
C VAL A 263 -14.74 -1.13 6.92
N LYS A 264 -14.92 -1.98 5.92
CA LYS A 264 -16.24 -2.37 5.39
C LYS A 264 -16.35 -3.89 5.36
N TYR A 265 -17.57 -4.36 5.59
CA TYR A 265 -17.93 -5.78 5.56
C TYR A 265 -19.00 -6.00 4.47
N PRO A 266 -18.62 -6.03 3.18
CA PRO A 266 -19.56 -6.39 2.13
C PRO A 266 -20.16 -7.78 2.37
N SER A 267 -21.40 -7.97 1.95
CA SER A 267 -22.11 -9.25 1.98
C SER A 267 -22.64 -9.59 0.60
N GLY A 268 -22.68 -10.88 0.29
CA GLY A 268 -23.00 -11.38 -1.04
C GLY A 268 -21.88 -11.18 -2.07
N LYS A 269 -22.16 -11.67 -3.28
CA LYS A 269 -21.18 -11.81 -4.38
C LYS A 269 -21.10 -10.62 -5.35
N ASN A 270 -21.85 -9.54 -5.06
CA ASN A 270 -21.99 -8.38 -5.92
C ASN A 270 -21.93 -7.09 -5.09
N TRP A 271 -20.84 -6.33 -5.18
CA TRP A 271 -20.65 -5.04 -4.49
C TRP A 271 -19.49 -4.26 -5.12
N SER A 272 -19.42 -2.95 -4.83
CA SER A 272 -18.48 -2.02 -5.49
C SER A 272 -17.45 -1.39 -4.55
N SER A 273 -16.25 -1.12 -5.07
CA SER A 273 -15.22 -0.29 -4.43
C SER A 273 -14.54 0.62 -5.46
N PRO A 274 -13.89 1.73 -5.04
CA PRO A 274 -13.09 2.55 -5.96
C PRO A 274 -11.91 1.78 -6.60
N CYS A 275 -11.45 0.70 -5.97
CA CYS A 275 -10.40 -0.18 -6.49
C CYS A 275 -10.93 -1.34 -7.35
N GLY A 276 -12.23 -1.39 -7.65
CA GLY A 276 -12.87 -2.41 -8.49
C GLY A 276 -14.16 -2.99 -7.90
N ASP A 277 -14.93 -3.67 -8.76
CA ASP A 277 -16.20 -4.31 -8.43
C ASP A 277 -16.04 -5.83 -8.22
N ALA A 278 -16.67 -6.35 -7.17
CA ALA A 278 -16.95 -7.78 -7.06
C ALA A 278 -18.20 -8.10 -7.88
N SER A 279 -18.10 -9.06 -8.80
CA SER A 279 -19.23 -9.54 -9.59
C SER A 279 -19.21 -11.07 -9.71
N ASN A 280 -20.35 -11.69 -9.40
CA ASN A 280 -20.62 -13.14 -9.47
C ASN A 280 -19.68 -14.07 -8.66
N GLY A 281 -18.69 -13.54 -7.96
CA GLY A 281 -17.66 -14.29 -7.24
C GLY A 281 -17.54 -13.89 -5.77
N ALA A 282 -16.76 -14.68 -5.03
CA ALA A 282 -16.12 -14.19 -3.82
C ALA A 282 -14.83 -13.47 -4.24
N VAL A 283 -14.68 -12.22 -3.80
CA VAL A 283 -13.41 -11.48 -3.83
C VAL A 283 -12.78 -11.63 -2.44
N ALA A 284 -11.44 -11.72 -2.38
CA ALA A 284 -10.72 -11.84 -1.12
C ALA A 284 -10.87 -10.60 -0.22
N ALA A 285 -10.29 -10.63 0.98
CA ALA A 285 -9.98 -9.39 1.68
C ALA A 285 -8.97 -8.57 0.86
N PHE A 286 -9.07 -7.25 0.90
CA PHE A 286 -8.11 -6.34 0.28
C PHE A 286 -8.16 -4.94 0.90
N TYR A 287 -7.05 -4.23 0.87
CA TYR A 287 -6.96 -2.80 1.19
C TYR A 287 -7.07 -1.91 -0.05
N CYS A 288 -7.93 -0.88 0.00
CA CYS A 288 -8.12 0.06 -1.11
C CYS A 288 -7.46 1.43 -0.85
N SER A 289 -6.24 1.59 -1.37
CA SER A 289 -5.60 2.84 -1.82
C SER A 289 -6.47 4.10 -1.82
N GLN A 290 -7.42 4.17 -2.75
CA GLN A 290 -8.13 5.39 -3.11
C GLN A 290 -9.07 5.94 -2.02
N ASN A 291 -9.50 5.11 -1.07
CA ASN A 291 -10.42 5.49 0.01
C ASN A 291 -10.04 4.94 1.39
N GLU A 292 -8.78 4.50 1.53
CA GLU A 292 -8.18 4.03 2.78
C GLU A 292 -9.06 3.04 3.56
N THR A 293 -9.69 2.13 2.82
CA THR A 293 -10.66 1.18 3.36
C THR A 293 -10.12 -0.24 3.27
N LEU A 294 -10.10 -0.95 4.41
CA LEU A 294 -10.00 -2.42 4.43
C LEU A 294 -11.38 -2.98 4.07
N TYR A 295 -11.46 -3.75 2.99
CA TYR A 295 -12.66 -4.46 2.59
C TYR A 295 -12.54 -5.92 3.04
N MET A 296 -13.44 -6.34 3.92
CA MET A 296 -13.46 -7.66 4.56
C MET A 296 -14.77 -8.40 4.22
N PRO A 297 -14.99 -8.79 2.95
CA PRO A 297 -16.21 -9.47 2.51
C PRO A 297 -16.31 -10.87 3.12
N TYR A 298 -17.44 -11.21 3.76
CA TYR A 298 -17.57 -12.47 4.50
C TYR A 298 -17.34 -13.70 3.61
N GLU A 299 -17.89 -13.67 2.40
CA GLU A 299 -17.74 -14.71 1.37
C GLU A 299 -16.28 -14.90 0.91
N GLY A 300 -15.43 -13.88 1.07
CA GLY A 300 -14.00 -13.91 0.72
C GLY A 300 -13.10 -14.56 1.78
N LEU A 301 -13.59 -14.75 3.00
CA LEU A 301 -12.79 -15.20 4.15
C LEU A 301 -12.53 -16.70 4.18
N GLN A 302 -13.06 -17.48 3.22
CA GLN A 302 -12.89 -18.94 3.16
C GLN A 302 -13.40 -19.67 4.44
N VAL A 303 -14.52 -19.19 5.01
CA VAL A 303 -15.03 -19.69 6.30
C VAL A 303 -15.43 -21.16 6.26
N ASP A 304 -15.82 -21.69 5.09
CA ASP A 304 -16.10 -23.12 4.90
C ASP A 304 -14.84 -24.00 4.98
N GLN A 305 -13.66 -23.44 4.70
CA GLN A 305 -12.35 -24.12 4.76
C GLN A 305 -11.73 -24.03 6.17
N TYR A 306 -11.77 -22.86 6.80
CA TYR A 306 -11.10 -22.63 8.08
C TYR A 306 -12.01 -22.78 9.30
N GLY A 307 -13.33 -22.61 9.15
CA GLY A 307 -14.30 -22.78 10.21
C GLY A 307 -14.08 -21.83 11.40
N ASN A 308 -14.28 -22.33 12.63
CA ASN A 308 -14.07 -21.56 13.86
C ASN A 308 -12.59 -21.48 14.25
N ARG A 309 -11.75 -20.86 13.40
CA ARG A 309 -10.31 -20.62 13.62
C ARG A 309 -9.99 -19.11 13.61
N PRO A 310 -10.36 -18.34 14.66
CA PRO A 310 -10.24 -16.88 14.70
C PRO A 310 -8.85 -16.32 14.34
N GLY A 311 -7.78 -17.08 14.60
CA GLY A 311 -6.41 -16.68 14.24
C GLY A 311 -6.19 -16.48 12.74
N VAL A 312 -6.84 -17.30 11.90
CA VAL A 312 -6.77 -17.21 10.43
C VAL A 312 -7.24 -15.84 9.97
N TYR A 313 -8.45 -15.45 10.40
CA TYR A 313 -9.09 -14.21 9.97
C TYR A 313 -8.38 -12.98 10.56
N LEU A 314 -7.82 -13.07 11.77
CA LEU A 314 -7.00 -12.00 12.35
C LEU A 314 -5.70 -11.77 11.56
N ALA A 315 -5.06 -12.83 11.07
CA ALA A 315 -3.86 -12.71 10.24
C ALA A 315 -4.17 -12.05 8.89
N VAL A 316 -5.30 -12.38 8.25
CA VAL A 316 -5.77 -11.68 7.03
C VAL A 316 -6.06 -10.21 7.33
N PHE A 317 -6.79 -9.89 8.39
CA PHE A 317 -7.08 -8.49 8.76
C PHE A 317 -5.82 -7.68 9.06
N ALA A 318 -4.80 -8.30 9.66
CA ALA A 318 -3.50 -7.68 9.91
C ALA A 318 -2.64 -7.51 8.63
N HIS A 319 -2.83 -8.35 7.60
CA HIS A 319 -2.22 -8.19 6.27
C HIS A 319 -2.80 -6.96 5.56
N GLU A 320 -4.13 -6.82 5.53
CA GLU A 320 -4.78 -5.63 4.94
C GLU A 320 -4.43 -4.34 5.71
N TYR A 321 -4.25 -4.44 7.03
CA TYR A 321 -3.77 -3.31 7.82
C TYR A 321 -2.29 -2.99 7.50
N ALA A 322 -1.46 -3.98 7.18
CA ALA A 322 -0.09 -3.73 6.75
C ALA A 322 -0.02 -3.03 5.38
N HIS A 323 -0.93 -3.32 4.44
CA HIS A 323 -1.07 -2.52 3.22
C HIS A 323 -1.48 -1.07 3.48
N HIS A 324 -2.35 -0.82 4.46
CA HIS A 324 -2.63 0.55 4.91
C HIS A 324 -1.36 1.25 5.42
N ILE A 325 -0.50 0.56 6.17
CA ILE A 325 0.80 1.10 6.62
C ILE A 325 1.77 1.33 5.46
N GLN A 326 1.81 0.47 4.46
CA GLN A 326 2.59 0.68 3.23
C GLN A 326 2.13 1.93 2.47
N ALA A 327 0.82 2.21 2.42
CA ALA A 327 0.29 3.43 1.82
C ALA A 327 0.61 4.68 2.67
N LEU A 328 0.35 4.63 3.99
CA LEU A 328 0.66 5.74 4.92
C LEU A 328 2.15 6.12 4.91
N SER A 329 3.04 5.12 4.82
CA SER A 329 4.49 5.33 4.78
C SER A 329 5.01 5.85 3.44
N GLY A 330 4.20 5.82 2.37
CA GLY A 330 4.60 6.17 1.00
C GLY A 330 5.29 5.03 0.22
N ILE A 331 5.33 3.81 0.79
CA ILE A 331 5.91 2.63 0.13
C ILE A 331 5.05 2.19 -1.04
N SER A 332 3.71 2.15 -0.88
CA SER A 332 2.81 1.72 -1.96
C SER A 332 2.91 2.60 -3.19
N ASP A 333 2.98 3.92 -3.03
CA ASP A 333 3.12 4.86 -4.16
C ASP A 333 4.44 4.65 -4.89
N ALA A 334 5.55 4.52 -4.16
CA ALA A 334 6.86 4.23 -4.73
C ALA A 334 6.93 2.84 -5.41
N TYR A 335 6.15 1.88 -4.91
CA TYR A 335 5.97 0.56 -5.51
C TYR A 335 5.20 0.65 -6.84
N TRP A 336 4.08 1.38 -6.88
CA TRP A 336 3.29 1.53 -8.10
C TRP A 336 4.05 2.29 -9.20
N ASP A 337 4.76 3.37 -8.85
CA ASP A 337 5.64 4.08 -9.79
C ASP A 337 6.72 3.11 -10.36
N ALA A 338 7.44 2.41 -9.49
CA ALA A 338 8.51 1.49 -9.91
C ALA A 338 8.00 0.28 -10.72
N ARG A 339 6.88 -0.33 -10.31
CA ARG A 339 6.26 -1.47 -11.02
C ARG A 339 5.74 -1.04 -12.39
N TYR A 340 5.21 0.18 -12.52
CA TYR A 340 4.81 0.73 -13.81
C TYR A 340 6.02 1.00 -14.73
N GLU A 341 7.10 1.60 -14.22
CA GLU A 341 8.32 1.83 -15.00
C GLU A 341 9.01 0.53 -15.44
N ALA A 342 8.96 -0.52 -14.61
CA ALA A 342 9.44 -1.86 -14.94
C ALA A 342 8.49 -2.66 -15.87
N GLY A 343 7.29 -2.15 -16.14
CA GLY A 343 6.20 -2.86 -16.79
C GLY A 343 5.47 -3.80 -15.82
N THR A 344 4.18 -3.56 -15.59
CA THR A 344 3.35 -4.16 -14.53
C THR A 344 3.42 -5.68 -14.45
N ASP A 345 3.48 -6.36 -15.59
CA ASP A 345 3.45 -7.82 -15.72
C ASP A 345 4.79 -8.41 -16.20
N SER A 346 5.85 -7.60 -16.23
CA SER A 346 7.21 -8.09 -16.49
C SER A 346 7.73 -8.88 -15.28
N ALA A 347 8.76 -9.70 -15.49
CA ALA A 347 9.39 -10.43 -14.38
C ALA A 347 9.87 -9.50 -13.24
N ALA A 348 10.26 -8.26 -13.56
CA ALA A 348 10.65 -7.25 -12.58
C ALA A 348 9.44 -6.60 -11.88
N GLY A 349 8.39 -6.24 -12.63
CA GLY A 349 7.14 -5.71 -12.04
C GLY A 349 6.45 -6.73 -11.12
N LEU A 350 6.49 -8.00 -11.51
CA LEU A 350 6.02 -9.13 -10.70
C LEU A 350 6.91 -9.37 -9.46
N GLU A 351 8.24 -9.24 -9.55
CA GLU A 351 9.09 -9.26 -8.35
C GLU A 351 8.79 -8.12 -7.38
N MET A 352 8.51 -6.91 -7.88
CA MET A 352 8.09 -5.79 -7.03
C MET A 352 6.75 -6.06 -6.33
N SER A 353 5.80 -6.73 -7.00
CA SER A 353 4.55 -7.17 -6.37
C SER A 353 4.82 -8.16 -5.24
N ARG A 354 5.61 -9.20 -5.49
CA ARG A 354 5.98 -10.21 -4.47
C ARG A 354 6.69 -9.58 -3.27
N ARG A 355 7.53 -8.56 -3.49
CA ARG A 355 8.15 -7.77 -2.41
C ARG A 355 7.10 -7.00 -1.59
N ASN A 356 6.10 -6.39 -2.23
CA ASN A 356 4.99 -5.70 -1.53
C ASN A 356 4.18 -6.68 -0.65
N GLU A 357 3.76 -7.81 -1.21
CA GLU A 357 2.92 -8.80 -0.53
C GLU A 357 3.65 -9.51 0.61
N LEU A 358 4.88 -9.98 0.38
CA LEU A 358 5.67 -10.63 1.43
C LEU A 358 6.05 -9.67 2.56
N SER A 359 6.08 -8.36 2.31
CA SER A 359 6.27 -7.35 3.35
C SER A 359 5.01 -7.21 4.22
N ALA A 360 3.82 -7.10 3.60
CA ALA A 360 2.55 -7.06 4.32
C ALA A 360 2.33 -8.34 5.15
N GLN A 361 2.68 -9.49 4.58
CA GLN A 361 2.62 -10.80 5.21
C GLN A 361 3.57 -10.91 6.43
N CYS A 362 4.79 -10.37 6.34
CA CYS A 362 5.71 -10.26 7.48
C CYS A 362 5.18 -9.32 8.58
N LEU A 363 4.53 -8.22 8.21
CA LEU A 363 3.93 -7.28 9.15
C LEU A 363 2.66 -7.84 9.83
N SER A 364 1.87 -8.66 9.12
CA SER A 364 0.77 -9.45 9.71
C SER A 364 1.29 -10.38 10.82
N GLY A 365 2.36 -11.13 10.52
CA GLY A 365 3.04 -11.98 11.51
C GLY A 365 3.53 -11.17 12.71
N THR A 366 4.16 -10.02 12.45
CA THR A 366 4.66 -9.10 13.48
C THR A 366 3.57 -8.65 14.45
N PHE A 367 2.34 -8.40 13.98
CA PHE A 367 1.19 -8.07 14.83
C PHE A 367 0.71 -9.26 15.68
N LEU A 368 0.60 -10.47 15.11
CA LEU A 368 0.24 -11.66 15.88
C LEU A 368 1.31 -11.99 16.95
N GLY A 369 2.59 -11.81 16.61
CA GLY A 369 3.72 -12.03 17.53
C GLY A 369 3.84 -11.01 18.66
N SER A 370 3.41 -9.76 18.47
CA SER A 370 3.40 -8.76 19.54
C SER A 370 2.20 -8.94 20.50
N THR A 371 1.08 -9.48 20.02
CA THR A 371 -0.20 -9.53 20.75
C THR A 371 -0.50 -10.88 21.43
N VAL A 372 0.05 -11.99 20.92
CA VAL A 372 -0.15 -13.33 21.50
C VAL A 372 0.23 -13.39 22.98
N GLY A 373 -0.70 -13.88 23.81
CA GLY A 373 -0.44 -14.16 25.23
C GLY A 373 -0.13 -12.93 26.09
N ARG A 374 -0.41 -11.71 25.61
CA ARG A 374 -0.23 -10.46 26.37
C ARG A 374 -1.38 -10.12 27.32
N GLY A 375 -2.37 -11.01 27.43
CA GLY A 375 -3.67 -10.75 28.04
C GLY A 375 -4.72 -10.38 26.98
N GLY A 376 -5.98 -10.37 27.40
CA GLY A 376 -7.12 -10.31 26.47
C GLY A 376 -7.36 -11.65 25.77
N SER A 377 -7.86 -11.61 24.54
CA SER A 377 -8.39 -12.78 23.82
C SER A 377 -7.46 -13.35 22.74
N VAL A 378 -6.35 -12.69 22.39
CA VAL A 378 -5.39 -13.21 21.39
C VAL A 378 -4.49 -14.23 22.08
N ASP A 379 -4.91 -15.49 22.04
CA ASP A 379 -4.29 -16.60 22.74
C ASP A 379 -3.35 -17.44 21.84
N GLN A 380 -2.75 -18.47 22.44
CA GLN A 380 -1.86 -19.38 21.73
C GLN A 380 -2.59 -20.27 20.70
N ALA A 381 -3.91 -20.44 20.82
CA ALA A 381 -4.71 -21.16 19.82
C ALA A 381 -4.89 -20.30 18.56
N MET A 382 -5.28 -19.03 18.71
CA MET A 382 -5.31 -18.07 17.61
C MET A 382 -3.94 -17.93 16.94
N TYR A 383 -2.85 -17.80 17.70
CA TYR A 383 -1.52 -17.71 17.11
C TYR A 383 -1.13 -18.96 16.31
N ARG A 384 -1.49 -20.16 16.79
CA ARG A 384 -1.24 -21.42 16.07
C ARG A 384 -2.12 -21.56 14.82
N ASP A 385 -3.40 -21.17 14.90
CA ASP A 385 -4.33 -21.19 13.77
C ASP A 385 -3.88 -20.21 12.67
N ALA A 386 -3.33 -19.06 13.05
CA ALA A 386 -2.65 -18.15 12.15
C ALA A 386 -1.40 -18.80 11.55
N TRP A 387 -0.46 -19.28 12.38
CA TRP A 387 0.81 -19.90 11.96
C TRP A 387 0.64 -21.04 10.95
N GLY A 388 -0.39 -21.87 11.12
CA GLY A 388 -0.70 -23.02 10.27
C GLY A 388 -1.59 -22.74 9.06
N SER A 389 -1.63 -21.50 8.55
CA SER A 389 -2.43 -21.14 7.37
C SER A 389 -1.78 -20.08 6.47
N GLN A 390 -0.44 -19.97 6.47
CA GLN A 390 0.28 -18.90 5.76
C GLN A 390 0.76 -19.28 4.34
N ASP A 391 0.29 -20.43 3.87
CA ASP A 391 0.22 -20.88 2.48
C ASP A 391 -0.82 -20.06 1.69
N ARG A 392 -0.51 -18.78 1.49
CA ARG A 392 -1.29 -17.78 0.73
C ARG A 392 -0.48 -17.17 -0.42
N GLY A 393 0.36 -17.97 -1.06
CA GLY A 393 1.29 -17.52 -2.09
C GLY A 393 0.81 -17.75 -3.53
N ASP A 394 1.77 -17.69 -4.46
CA ASP A 394 1.60 -18.00 -5.88
C ASP A 394 1.10 -19.45 -6.08
N HIS A 395 -0.20 -19.65 -6.26
CA HIS A 395 -0.76 -20.96 -6.61
C HIS A 395 -0.82 -21.18 -8.15
N ASN A 396 -0.77 -22.45 -8.57
CA ASN A 396 -0.59 -22.88 -9.97
C ASN A 396 -1.47 -22.14 -11.01
N GLY A 397 -0.80 -21.38 -11.90
CA GLY A 397 -1.35 -20.89 -13.17
C GLY A 397 -1.77 -19.40 -13.21
N GLY A 398 -1.54 -18.63 -12.15
CA GLY A 398 -1.68 -17.17 -12.15
C GLY A 398 -0.34 -16.44 -12.41
N PRO A 399 -0.35 -15.09 -12.45
CA PRO A 399 0.87 -14.30 -12.33
C PRO A 399 1.63 -14.62 -11.03
N ARG A 400 2.93 -14.35 -10.99
CA ARG A 400 3.76 -14.54 -9.79
C ARG A 400 3.89 -13.23 -9.04
N ASP A 401 2.84 -12.85 -8.34
CA ASP A 401 2.64 -11.52 -7.77
C ASP A 401 2.51 -11.50 -6.23
N HIS A 402 2.38 -12.65 -5.56
CA HIS A 402 2.34 -12.78 -4.09
C HIS A 402 3.57 -13.53 -3.53
N GLY A 403 4.24 -14.34 -4.35
CA GLY A 403 5.44 -15.11 -4.01
C GLY A 403 5.06 -16.52 -3.55
N SER A 404 5.91 -17.53 -3.76
CA SER A 404 5.54 -18.92 -3.46
C SER A 404 5.16 -19.16 -1.99
N ASP A 405 4.28 -20.14 -1.73
CA ASP A 405 3.78 -20.48 -0.38
C ASP A 405 4.89 -20.62 0.68
N ALA A 406 6.04 -21.19 0.29
CA ALA A 406 7.22 -21.29 1.14
C ALA A 406 7.72 -19.91 1.63
N HIS A 407 7.73 -18.90 0.76
CA HIS A 407 8.09 -17.54 1.11
C HIS A 407 6.99 -16.86 1.94
N ALA A 408 5.72 -16.99 1.56
CA ALA A 408 4.59 -16.43 2.32
C ALA A 408 4.53 -16.96 3.76
N VAL A 409 4.78 -18.26 3.97
CA VAL A 409 4.94 -18.89 5.28
C VAL A 409 6.17 -18.32 6.01
N SER A 410 7.35 -18.34 5.38
CA SER A 410 8.61 -17.98 6.04
C SER A 410 8.68 -16.51 6.46
N TRP A 411 8.17 -15.57 5.65
CA TRP A 411 8.12 -14.14 5.99
C TRP A 411 7.15 -13.85 7.13
N TRP A 412 5.96 -14.47 7.13
CA TRP A 412 5.02 -14.35 8.25
C TRP A 412 5.62 -14.87 9.56
N GLN A 413 6.22 -16.05 9.53
CA GLN A 413 6.88 -16.66 10.69
C GLN A 413 8.08 -15.82 11.18
N HIS A 414 8.85 -15.25 10.25
CA HIS A 414 9.96 -14.35 10.57
C HIS A 414 9.47 -13.09 11.29
N GLY A 415 8.48 -12.39 10.75
CA GLY A 415 7.86 -11.24 11.42
C GLY A 415 7.32 -11.57 12.81
N ALA A 416 6.57 -12.67 12.93
CA ALA A 416 5.99 -13.14 14.18
C ALA A 416 7.03 -13.49 15.25
N GLN A 417 8.20 -14.01 14.86
CA GLN A 417 9.30 -14.32 15.77
C GLN A 417 10.20 -13.11 16.10
N LYS A 418 10.44 -12.21 15.15
CA LYS A 418 11.40 -11.10 15.31
C LYS A 418 10.77 -9.86 15.93
N ASN A 419 9.52 -9.55 15.58
CA ASN A 419 8.83 -8.30 15.91
C ASN A 419 9.75 -7.07 15.77
N ARG A 420 10.21 -6.81 14.54
CA ARG A 420 11.03 -5.65 14.16
C ARG A 420 10.72 -5.21 12.74
N MET A 421 10.55 -3.90 12.52
CA MET A 421 10.16 -3.37 11.22
C MET A 421 11.21 -3.65 10.14
N TYR A 422 12.50 -3.39 10.43
CA TYR A 422 13.59 -3.64 9.47
C TYR A 422 13.67 -5.11 9.00
N GLN A 423 13.28 -6.07 9.86
CA GLN A 423 13.24 -7.50 9.54
C GLN A 423 12.10 -7.85 8.55
N CYS A 424 11.20 -6.92 8.21
CA CYS A 424 10.18 -7.08 7.17
C CYS A 424 10.46 -6.24 5.91
N ASN A 425 11.68 -5.71 5.76
CA ASN A 425 12.11 -4.91 4.60
C ASN A 425 12.46 -5.81 3.39
N THR A 426 11.46 -6.45 2.80
CA THR A 426 11.61 -7.29 1.60
C THR A 426 12.27 -6.58 0.42
N TRP A 427 12.22 -5.25 0.36
CA TRP A 427 12.89 -4.43 -0.67
C TRP A 427 14.42 -4.48 -0.57
N ALA A 428 14.98 -4.81 0.60
CA ALA A 428 16.40 -5.01 0.83
C ALA A 428 16.84 -6.50 0.80
N ALA A 429 15.90 -7.44 0.62
CA ALA A 429 16.19 -8.87 0.54
C ALA A 429 16.64 -9.31 -0.87
N ASN A 430 17.29 -10.47 -0.98
CA ASN A 430 17.68 -11.02 -2.28
C ASN A 430 16.45 -11.46 -3.08
N SER A 431 16.49 -11.38 -4.41
CA SER A 431 15.39 -11.85 -5.28
C SER A 431 15.02 -13.33 -5.07
N SER A 432 15.97 -14.15 -4.63
CA SER A 432 15.74 -15.56 -4.27
C SER A 432 14.97 -15.77 -2.96
N GLU A 433 14.76 -14.73 -2.16
CA GLU A 433 14.07 -14.75 -0.86
C GLU A 433 12.68 -14.10 -0.93
N VAL A 434 12.27 -13.64 -2.12
CA VAL A 434 10.95 -13.04 -2.41
C VAL A 434 10.31 -13.70 -3.64
N SER A 435 10.55 -15.01 -3.80
CA SER A 435 10.37 -15.72 -5.08
C SER A 435 9.03 -16.45 -5.19
#